data_AF-A0A7W1LA81-F1
#
_entry.id   AF-A0A7W1LA81-F1
#
_cell.length_a   1.000
_cell.length_b   1.000
_cell.length_c   1.000
_cell.angle_alpha   90.00
_cell.angle_beta   90.00
_cell.angle_gamma   90.00
#
_symmetry.space_group_name_H-M   'P 1'
#
loop_
_entity.id
_entity.type
_entity.pdbx_description
1 polymer ?
#
loop_
_entity_poly.entity_id
_entity_poly.type
_entity_poly.pdbx_seq_one_letter_code
_entity_poly.pdbx_strand_id
1 'polypeptide(L)'
;MQKAINLKVLVILIGALIFSMYQETPARRTKKTDKKTVTIAVKPVAPTINYTVSMSKPWTHLLEVEMRLDWAKMPEKAELKMPVWTPGSYLIREYARHVEDFTANSASGNALTWQKTNKNTWQIDTKAAKQIVIKYNVYANELTVRTNELNADHAFFNNAALLMFPKDQLNVPSTVKVVPFGKWKVATGLPKVEGQTNAFRAENFDVLYDSPFEVGDYKEISFDVKGKSHRYVVEGEGDYDLQKIAVDTAKIIEEGYKIFGDLPYNDYLFILNLRGGGGL
;
A
#
# COMPACT_ATOMS: atom_id res chain seq x y z
N MET A 1 13.48 -40.92 61.06
CA MET A 1 12.19 -40.23 61.23
C MET A 1 11.52 -40.09 59.87
N GLN A 2 10.56 -40.97 59.57
CA GLN A 2 9.88 -41.02 58.27
C GLN A 2 8.53 -40.34 58.43
N LYS A 3 8.35 -39.14 57.85
CA LYS A 3 7.09 -38.40 57.92
C LYS A 3 6.06 -39.10 57.04
N ALA A 4 5.06 -39.71 57.66
CA ALA A 4 3.90 -40.26 56.98
C ALA A 4 3.13 -39.12 56.29
N ILE A 5 2.92 -39.27 54.97
CA ILE A 5 2.08 -38.37 54.18
C ILE A 5 0.64 -38.58 54.64
N ASN A 6 -0.04 -37.47 54.98
CA ASN A 6 -1.41 -37.48 55.46
C ASN A 6 -2.35 -38.01 54.36
N LEU A 7 -3.07 -39.09 54.65
CA LEU A 7 -4.00 -39.75 53.73
C LEU A 7 -5.03 -38.77 53.13
N LYS A 8 -5.39 -37.70 53.86
CA LYS A 8 -6.29 -36.65 53.35
C LYS A 8 -5.67 -35.85 52.18
N VAL A 9 -4.35 -35.64 52.18
CA VAL A 9 -3.65 -34.92 51.11
C VAL A 9 -3.55 -35.79 49.84
N LEU A 10 -3.37 -37.11 50.01
CA LEU A 10 -3.33 -38.05 48.90
C LEU A 10 -4.70 -38.20 48.21
N VAL A 11 -5.80 -38.21 48.97
CA VAL A 11 -7.16 -38.28 48.43
C VAL A 11 -7.54 -37.00 47.67
N ILE A 12 -7.12 -35.83 48.14
CA ILE A 12 -7.36 -34.56 47.44
C ILE A 12 -6.59 -34.50 46.11
N LEU A 13 -5.34 -34.97 46.07
CA LEU A 13 -4.53 -35.01 44.85
C LEU A 13 -5.06 -36.01 43.81
N ILE A 14 -5.57 -37.18 44.25
CA ILE A 14 -6.20 -38.16 43.35
C ILE A 14 -7.55 -37.64 42.84
N GLY A 15 -8.34 -36.96 43.68
CA GLY A 15 -9.60 -36.34 43.28
C GLY A 15 -9.42 -35.24 42.22
N ALA A 16 -8.38 -34.41 42.34
CA ALA A 16 -8.06 -33.36 41.38
C ALA A 16 -7.61 -33.93 40.01
N LEU A 17 -6.88 -35.05 40.01
CA LEU A 17 -6.46 -35.74 38.79
C LEU A 17 -7.62 -36.42 38.06
N ILE A 18 -8.57 -37.02 38.79
CA ILE A 18 -9.77 -37.60 38.18
C ILE A 18 -10.69 -36.50 37.61
N PHE A 19 -10.79 -35.35 38.29
CA PHE A 19 -11.58 -34.21 37.80
C PHE A 19 -10.97 -33.55 36.55
N SER A 20 -9.64 -33.48 36.43
CA SER A 20 -8.99 -32.97 35.21
C SER A 20 -9.10 -33.93 34.03
N MET A 21 -9.23 -35.24 34.29
CA MET A 21 -9.42 -36.26 33.25
C MET A 21 -10.88 -36.42 32.80
N TYR A 22 -11.85 -35.88 33.56
CA TYR A 22 -13.28 -35.90 33.25
C TYR A 22 -13.81 -34.57 32.65
N GLN A 23 -12.93 -33.64 32.28
CA GLN A 23 -13.32 -32.53 31.41
C GLN A 23 -13.63 -33.11 30.01
N GLU A 24 -14.91 -33.32 29.75
CA GLU A 24 -15.42 -33.78 28.48
C GLU A 24 -14.88 -32.91 27.34
N THR A 25 -14.06 -33.50 26.46
CA THR A 25 -13.77 -32.94 25.14
C THR A 25 -15.12 -32.70 24.47
N PRO A 26 -15.50 -31.48 24.05
CA PRO A 26 -16.78 -31.26 23.41
C PRO A 26 -16.86 -32.14 22.16
N ALA A 27 -17.77 -33.11 22.23
CA ALA A 27 -18.09 -34.01 21.15
C ALA A 27 -18.33 -33.18 19.88
N ARG A 28 -17.64 -33.56 18.80
CA ARG A 28 -17.82 -33.04 17.45
C ARG A 28 -19.32 -33.06 17.13
N ARG A 29 -19.98 -31.90 17.22
CA ARG A 29 -21.38 -31.74 16.82
C ARG A 29 -21.54 -32.37 15.44
N THR A 30 -22.38 -33.39 15.34
CA THR A 30 -22.85 -33.91 14.06
C THR A 30 -23.43 -32.73 13.29
N LYS A 31 -22.77 -32.33 12.21
CA LYS A 31 -23.31 -31.34 11.26
C LYS A 31 -24.64 -31.89 10.77
N LYS A 32 -25.75 -31.32 11.24
CA LYS A 32 -26.99 -31.36 10.49
C LYS A 32 -26.67 -30.76 9.12
N THR A 33 -26.85 -31.56 8.08
CA THR A 33 -26.73 -31.14 6.69
C THR A 33 -27.94 -30.25 6.37
N ASP A 34 -27.94 -29.03 6.89
CA ASP A 34 -28.77 -27.99 6.32
C ASP A 34 -28.25 -27.81 4.89
N LYS A 35 -29.14 -28.01 3.91
CA LYS A 35 -28.87 -27.66 2.51
C LYS A 35 -28.45 -26.20 2.52
N LYS A 36 -27.14 -25.94 2.52
CA LYS A 36 -26.60 -24.61 2.26
C LYS A 36 -27.13 -24.24 0.89
N THR A 37 -28.10 -23.32 0.87
CA THR A 37 -28.34 -22.49 -0.29
C THR A 37 -26.97 -21.94 -0.66
N VAL A 38 -26.40 -22.45 -1.75
CA VAL A 38 -25.20 -21.89 -2.34
C VAL A 38 -25.65 -20.56 -2.89
N THR A 39 -25.61 -19.53 -2.05
CA THR A 39 -25.62 -18.17 -2.53
C THR A 39 -24.36 -18.05 -3.35
N ILE A 40 -24.50 -18.14 -4.67
CA ILE A 40 -23.44 -17.80 -5.60
C ILE A 40 -23.12 -16.35 -5.26
N ALA A 41 -22.04 -16.13 -4.53
CA ALA A 41 -21.50 -14.80 -4.35
C ALA A 41 -21.15 -14.33 -5.76
N VAL A 42 -22.04 -13.52 -6.34
CA VAL A 42 -21.78 -12.84 -7.59
C VAL A 42 -20.52 -12.04 -7.32
N LYS A 43 -19.39 -12.45 -7.92
CA LYS A 43 -18.16 -11.68 -7.82
C LYS A 43 -18.53 -10.26 -8.25
N PRO A 44 -18.36 -9.24 -7.39
CA PRO A 44 -18.62 -7.88 -7.81
C PRO A 44 -17.77 -7.63 -9.05
N VAL A 45 -18.37 -7.03 -10.07
CA VAL A 45 -17.67 -6.64 -11.29
C VAL A 45 -16.50 -5.76 -10.85
N ALA A 46 -15.29 -6.06 -11.32
CA ALA A 46 -14.11 -5.27 -10.96
C ALA A 46 -14.20 -3.87 -11.61
N PRO A 47 -13.80 -2.80 -10.89
CA PRO A 47 -13.64 -1.50 -11.51
C PRO A 47 -12.42 -1.44 -12.44
N THR A 48 -12.43 -0.50 -13.36
CA THR A 48 -11.22 0.12 -13.88
C THR A 48 -10.80 1.24 -12.94
N ILE A 49 -9.53 1.24 -12.52
CA ILE A 49 -8.99 2.21 -11.57
C ILE A 49 -7.85 3.01 -12.22
N ASN A 50 -8.03 4.32 -12.35
CA ASN A 50 -6.99 5.22 -12.84
C ASN A 50 -6.76 6.36 -11.86
N TYR A 51 -5.51 6.59 -11.50
CA TYR A 51 -5.07 7.72 -10.70
C TYR A 51 -4.29 8.70 -11.56
N THR A 52 -4.43 9.99 -11.26
CA THR A 52 -3.50 11.03 -11.66
C THR A 52 -3.01 11.72 -10.41
N VAL A 53 -1.69 11.75 -10.20
CA VAL A 53 -1.03 12.47 -9.12
C VAL A 53 -0.32 13.68 -9.72
N SER A 54 -0.66 14.87 -9.25
CA SER A 54 -0.10 16.13 -9.72
C SER A 54 0.52 16.90 -8.55
N MET A 55 1.46 17.78 -8.88
CA MET A 55 2.18 18.63 -7.93
C MET A 55 2.34 20.04 -8.50
N SER A 56 1.21 20.68 -8.81
CA SER A 56 1.20 21.93 -9.59
C SER A 56 1.86 23.11 -8.86
N LYS A 57 1.87 23.08 -7.52
CA LYS A 57 2.43 24.12 -6.65
C LYS A 57 3.23 23.49 -5.51
N PRO A 58 4.46 23.02 -5.76
CA PRO A 58 5.20 22.21 -4.78
C PRO A 58 5.41 22.88 -3.42
N TRP A 59 5.55 24.21 -3.39
CA TRP A 59 5.72 25.01 -2.17
C TRP A 59 4.50 25.03 -1.25
N THR A 60 3.34 24.51 -1.65
CA THR A 60 2.18 24.36 -0.76
C THR A 60 2.19 23.05 0.01
N HIS A 61 3.10 22.12 -0.33
CA HIS A 61 3.14 20.77 0.22
C HIS A 61 1.85 19.96 -0.06
N LEU A 62 1.06 20.32 -1.07
CA LEU A 62 -0.16 19.61 -1.43
C LEU A 62 0.04 18.77 -2.69
N LEU A 63 0.02 17.45 -2.52
CA LEU A 63 -0.12 16.53 -3.64
C LEU A 63 -1.60 16.48 -4.05
N GLU A 64 -1.86 16.64 -5.34
CA GLU A 64 -3.21 16.65 -5.92
C GLU A 64 -3.51 15.27 -6.49
N VAL A 65 -4.61 14.65 -6.07
CA VAL A 65 -5.01 13.33 -6.57
C VAL A 65 -6.36 13.43 -7.28
N GLU A 66 -6.39 12.92 -8.52
CA GLU A 66 -7.62 12.59 -9.23
C GLU A 66 -7.72 11.07 -9.40
N MET A 67 -8.78 10.46 -8.89
CA MET A 67 -9.08 9.04 -9.04
C MET A 67 -10.35 8.87 -9.89
N ARG A 68 -10.22 8.17 -11.00
CA ARG A 68 -11.33 7.83 -11.90
C ARG A 68 -11.67 6.36 -11.77
N LEU A 69 -12.94 6.09 -11.56
CA LEU A 69 -13.47 4.75 -11.37
C LEU A 69 -14.66 4.49 -12.28
N ASP A 70 -14.61 3.36 -12.97
CA ASP A 70 -15.66 2.87 -13.85
C ASP A 70 -15.90 1.39 -13.55
N TRP A 71 -17.16 0.98 -13.53
CA TRP A 71 -17.57 -0.41 -13.37
C TRP A 71 -18.50 -0.76 -14.52
N ALA A 72 -18.39 -1.99 -15.07
CA ALA A 72 -19.36 -2.43 -16.09
C ALA A 72 -20.82 -2.35 -15.58
N LYS A 73 -21.01 -2.46 -14.26
CA LYS A 73 -22.24 -2.06 -13.57
C LYS A 73 -21.89 -1.26 -12.32
N MET A 74 -22.10 0.05 -12.38
CA MET A 74 -21.85 0.96 -11.24
C MET A 74 -22.69 0.53 -10.02
N PRO A 75 -22.08 0.32 -8.84
CA PRO A 75 -22.84 0.08 -7.62
C PRO A 75 -23.58 1.34 -7.20
N GLU A 76 -24.74 1.23 -6.54
CA GLU A 76 -25.47 2.41 -6.03
C GLU A 76 -24.61 3.25 -5.08
N LYS A 77 -23.77 2.58 -4.29
CA LYS A 77 -22.81 3.20 -3.38
C LYS A 77 -21.42 2.65 -3.62
N ALA A 78 -20.45 3.55 -3.77
CA ALA A 78 -19.03 3.19 -3.80
C ALA A 78 -18.39 3.58 -2.45
N GLU A 79 -17.62 2.67 -1.86
CA GLU A 79 -16.83 2.97 -0.67
C GLU A 79 -15.34 3.02 -1.04
N LEU A 80 -14.68 4.12 -0.69
CA LEU A 80 -13.25 4.33 -0.88
C LEU A 80 -12.57 4.35 0.47
N LYS A 81 -11.41 3.70 0.58
CA LYS A 81 -10.62 3.63 1.80
C LYS A 81 -9.23 4.17 1.55
N MET A 82 -8.67 4.87 2.52
CA MET A 82 -7.24 5.15 2.59
C MET A 82 -6.60 4.20 3.60
N PRO A 83 -5.41 3.62 3.37
CA PRO A 83 -4.73 2.83 4.39
C PRO A 83 -4.50 3.62 5.68
N VAL A 84 -4.32 2.90 6.78
CA VAL A 84 -3.99 3.52 8.09
C VAL A 84 -2.58 3.20 8.56
N TRP A 85 -1.84 2.39 7.81
CA TRP A 85 -0.46 1.97 8.04
C TRP A 85 0.13 1.51 6.69
N THR A 86 1.43 1.25 6.65
CA THR A 86 2.14 0.78 5.44
C THR A 86 2.98 -0.46 5.74
N PRO A 87 3.05 -1.46 4.84
CA PRO A 87 3.95 -2.61 4.98
C PRO A 87 5.39 -2.21 5.35
N GLY A 88 6.08 -3.08 6.09
CA GLY A 88 7.39 -2.78 6.65
C GLY A 88 7.38 -1.87 7.90
N SER A 89 6.27 -1.16 8.19
CA SER A 89 6.15 -0.34 9.41
C SER A 89 4.83 -0.49 10.15
N TYR A 90 4.82 -1.42 11.11
CA TYR A 90 3.66 -1.86 11.89
C TYR A 90 3.23 -0.86 12.98
N LEU A 91 2.85 0.35 12.56
CA LEU A 91 2.28 1.41 13.38
C LEU A 91 1.11 2.07 12.64
N ILE A 92 -0.02 2.26 13.32
CA ILE A 92 -1.14 3.04 12.80
C ILE A 92 -0.73 4.51 12.70
N ARG A 93 -0.84 5.08 11.51
CA ARG A 93 -0.46 6.46 11.16
C ARG A 93 -1.62 7.36 10.76
N GLU A 94 -2.84 6.85 10.65
CA GLU A 94 -4.05 7.66 10.38
C GLU A 94 -3.86 8.63 9.19
N TYR A 95 -3.33 8.16 8.05
CA TYR A 95 -2.96 8.99 6.89
C TYR A 95 -4.09 9.89 6.38
N ALA A 96 -5.34 9.44 6.54
CA ALA A 96 -6.56 10.18 6.19
C ALA A 96 -6.69 11.57 6.85
N ARG A 97 -5.92 11.87 7.90
CA ARG A 97 -5.88 13.22 8.51
C ARG A 97 -5.27 14.28 7.60
N HIS A 98 -4.47 13.88 6.61
CA HIS A 98 -3.79 14.77 5.67
C HIS A 98 -4.63 15.06 4.42
N VAL A 99 -5.81 14.45 4.30
CA VAL A 99 -6.70 14.62 3.13
C VAL A 99 -7.51 15.90 3.25
N GLU A 100 -7.44 16.73 2.21
CA GLU A 100 -8.14 18.02 2.10
C GLU A 100 -8.98 18.06 0.82
N ASP A 101 -10.00 18.94 0.80
CA ASP A 101 -10.81 19.27 -0.38
C ASP A 101 -11.39 18.07 -1.15
N PHE A 102 -11.85 17.04 -0.44
CA PHE A 102 -12.46 15.88 -1.07
C PHE A 102 -13.74 16.25 -1.84
N THR A 103 -13.79 15.89 -3.11
CA THR A 103 -14.97 16.01 -3.97
C THR A 103 -15.22 14.72 -4.74
N ALA A 104 -16.49 14.48 -5.05
CA ALA A 104 -16.93 13.37 -5.89
C ALA A 104 -17.86 13.90 -6.97
N ASN A 105 -17.58 13.59 -8.23
CA ASN A 105 -18.34 14.06 -9.38
C ASN A 105 -18.58 12.91 -10.37
N SER A 106 -19.64 13.01 -11.16
CA SER A 106 -19.81 12.20 -12.37
C SER A 106 -18.82 12.63 -13.47
N ALA A 107 -18.64 11.81 -14.50
CA ALA A 107 -17.84 12.18 -15.67
C ALA A 107 -18.34 13.46 -16.40
N SER A 108 -19.63 13.77 -16.31
CA SER A 108 -20.24 15.01 -16.83
C SER A 108 -20.01 16.24 -15.94
N GLY A 109 -19.33 16.09 -14.80
CA GLY A 109 -19.06 17.19 -13.86
C GLY A 109 -20.16 17.45 -12.83
N ASN A 110 -21.26 16.68 -12.83
CA ASN A 110 -22.29 16.82 -11.80
C ASN A 110 -21.78 16.28 -10.46
N ALA A 111 -21.94 17.06 -9.40
CA ALA A 111 -21.57 16.68 -8.04
C ALA A 111 -22.36 15.46 -7.55
N LEU A 112 -21.65 14.52 -6.93
CA LEU A 112 -22.20 13.34 -6.27
C LEU A 112 -22.18 13.55 -4.76
N THR A 113 -23.24 13.12 -4.08
CA THR A 113 -23.33 13.20 -2.62
C THR A 113 -22.44 12.15 -1.98
N TRP A 114 -21.74 12.52 -0.91
CA TRP A 114 -20.84 11.62 -0.21
C TRP A 114 -20.81 11.93 1.28
N GLN A 115 -20.31 10.97 2.07
CA GLN A 115 -20.09 11.12 3.51
C GLN A 115 -18.90 10.28 3.97
N LYS A 116 -18.24 10.66 5.07
CA LYS A 116 -17.32 9.77 5.78
C LYS A 116 -18.12 8.78 6.64
N THR A 117 -17.83 7.49 6.51
CA THR A 117 -18.45 6.44 7.36
C THR A 117 -17.57 6.07 8.55
N ASN A 118 -16.27 6.39 8.48
CA ASN A 118 -15.31 6.36 9.57
C ASN A 118 -14.11 7.28 9.22
N LYS A 119 -13.02 7.23 10.02
CA LYS A 119 -11.86 8.13 9.85
C LYS A 119 -11.23 8.08 8.45
N ASN A 120 -11.16 6.91 7.83
CA ASN A 120 -10.43 6.64 6.60
C ASN A 120 -11.31 6.06 5.47
N THR A 121 -12.64 6.19 5.57
CA THR A 121 -13.57 5.64 4.58
C THR A 121 -14.58 6.70 4.13
N TRP A 122 -14.69 6.88 2.82
CA TRP A 122 -15.64 7.77 2.14
C TRP A 122 -16.65 6.92 1.38
N GLN A 123 -17.95 7.18 1.58
CA GLN A 123 -19.04 6.54 0.84
C GLN A 123 -19.66 7.56 -0.11
N ILE A 124 -19.73 7.22 -1.38
CA ILE A 124 -20.27 8.05 -2.46
C ILE A 124 -21.56 7.41 -2.96
N ASP A 125 -22.64 8.20 -3.05
CA ASP A 125 -23.83 7.83 -3.81
C ASP A 125 -23.55 8.07 -5.29
N THR A 126 -23.44 6.98 -6.06
CA THR A 126 -22.98 7.05 -7.45
C THR A 126 -24.09 7.51 -8.39
N LYS A 127 -25.36 7.45 -7.97
CA LYS A 127 -26.54 7.73 -8.80
C LYS A 127 -26.51 7.03 -10.17
N ALA A 128 -25.95 5.81 -10.22
CA ALA A 128 -25.75 5.03 -11.43
C ALA A 128 -24.95 5.78 -12.54
N ALA A 129 -24.06 6.70 -12.15
CA ALA A 129 -23.14 7.35 -13.07
C ALA A 129 -22.29 6.30 -13.80
N LYS A 130 -21.98 6.54 -15.07
CA LYS A 130 -21.10 5.65 -15.84
C LYS A 130 -19.68 5.63 -15.29
N GLN A 131 -19.20 6.76 -14.80
CA GLN A 131 -17.89 6.89 -14.17
C GLN A 131 -18.00 7.92 -13.04
N ILE A 132 -17.31 7.65 -11.95
CA ILE A 132 -17.11 8.59 -10.85
C ILE A 132 -15.68 9.13 -10.88
N VAL A 133 -15.53 10.42 -10.59
CA VAL A 133 -14.27 11.16 -10.56
C VAL A 133 -14.14 11.76 -9.17
N ILE A 134 -13.12 11.33 -8.46
CA ILE A 134 -12.82 11.72 -7.09
C ILE A 134 -11.61 12.62 -7.14
N LYS A 135 -11.66 13.76 -6.45
CA LYS A 135 -10.52 14.66 -6.31
C LYS A 135 -10.30 15.00 -4.86
N TYR A 136 -9.05 15.07 -4.46
CA TYR A 136 -8.66 15.52 -3.13
C TYR A 136 -7.18 15.94 -3.16
N ASN A 137 -6.79 16.71 -2.15
CA ASN A 137 -5.40 17.05 -1.89
C ASN A 137 -4.88 16.23 -0.70
N VAL A 138 -3.58 16.00 -0.64
CA VAL A 138 -2.90 15.40 0.51
C VAL A 138 -1.74 16.30 0.93
N TYR A 139 -1.78 16.78 2.17
CA TYR A 139 -0.68 17.52 2.78
C TYR A 139 0.52 16.59 3.05
N ALA A 140 1.66 16.93 2.45
CA ALA A 140 2.87 16.12 2.36
C ALA A 140 4.09 16.96 2.75
N ASN A 141 4.38 17.03 4.04
CA ASN A 141 5.52 17.78 4.58
C ASN A 141 6.27 16.97 5.65
N GLU A 142 6.40 15.67 5.44
CA GLU A 142 7.10 14.76 6.35
C GLU A 142 7.95 13.76 5.56
N LEU A 143 9.25 14.03 5.44
CA LEU A 143 10.19 13.13 4.77
C LEU A 143 10.52 11.91 5.64
N THR A 144 9.80 10.82 5.40
CA THR A 144 10.18 9.47 5.85
C THR A 144 9.84 8.47 4.76
N VAL A 145 10.44 7.28 4.80
CA VAL A 145 10.12 6.17 3.88
C VAL A 145 8.66 5.66 3.99
N ARG A 146 7.87 6.18 4.93
CA ARG A 146 6.50 5.72 5.25
C ARG A 146 5.42 6.79 5.03
N THR A 147 5.82 8.01 4.70
CA THR A 147 4.99 9.21 4.60
C THR A 147 5.25 9.88 3.26
N ASN A 148 4.88 11.14 3.11
CA ASN A 148 5.05 11.90 1.88
C ASN A 148 5.70 13.25 2.18
N GLU A 149 6.53 13.70 1.26
CA GLU A 149 7.05 15.06 1.21
C GLU A 149 6.87 15.61 -0.21
N LEU A 150 6.41 16.85 -0.30
CA LEU A 150 6.44 17.66 -1.51
C LEU A 150 6.99 19.02 -1.12
N ASN A 151 8.02 19.50 -1.79
CA ASN A 151 8.58 20.83 -1.59
C ASN A 151 9.11 21.39 -2.92
N ALA A 152 9.81 22.52 -2.90
CA ALA A 152 10.31 23.15 -4.13
C ALA A 152 11.38 22.34 -4.88
N ASP A 153 11.95 21.31 -4.27
CA ASP A 153 13.06 20.53 -4.84
C ASP A 153 12.58 19.21 -5.44
N HIS A 154 11.63 18.53 -4.78
CA HIS A 154 11.16 17.20 -5.17
C HIS A 154 9.79 16.84 -4.56
N ALA A 155 9.31 15.65 -4.91
CA ALA A 155 8.25 14.93 -4.25
C ALA A 155 8.64 13.47 -4.00
N PHE A 156 8.61 13.06 -2.74
CA PHE A 156 8.61 11.65 -2.34
C PHE A 156 7.21 11.28 -1.86
N PHE A 157 6.65 10.16 -2.34
CA PHE A 157 5.40 9.67 -1.77
C PHE A 157 5.31 8.15 -1.71
N ASN A 158 4.77 7.68 -0.58
CA ASN A 158 4.31 6.33 -0.38
C ASN A 158 2.80 6.28 -0.68
N ASN A 159 2.38 5.37 -1.57
CA ASN A 159 0.98 5.29 -2.01
C ASN A 159 0.01 5.00 -0.86
N ALA A 160 0.45 4.35 0.22
CA ALA A 160 -0.39 4.13 1.40
C ALA A 160 -0.80 5.42 2.12
N ALA A 161 0.04 6.45 2.02
CA ALA A 161 -0.21 7.76 2.59
C ALA A 161 -0.89 8.74 1.61
N LEU A 162 -1.18 8.32 0.37
CA LEU A 162 -1.63 9.20 -0.72
C LEU A 162 -2.90 8.71 -1.42
N LEU A 163 -2.94 7.44 -1.83
CA LEU A 163 -3.99 6.91 -2.68
C LEU A 163 -5.10 6.26 -1.85
N MET A 164 -6.35 6.57 -2.22
CA MET A 164 -7.52 5.80 -1.79
C MET A 164 -7.70 4.60 -2.72
N PHE A 165 -8.39 3.55 -2.26
CA PHE A 165 -8.76 2.39 -3.07
C PHE A 165 -10.25 2.04 -2.87
N PRO A 166 -10.92 1.45 -3.87
CA PRO A 166 -12.27 0.95 -3.70
C PRO A 166 -12.27 -0.25 -2.74
N LYS A 167 -13.12 -0.21 -1.73
CA LYS A 167 -13.26 -1.26 -0.73
C LYS A 167 -13.52 -2.62 -1.42
N ASP A 168 -12.88 -3.66 -0.90
CA ASP A 168 -12.97 -5.05 -1.35
C ASP A 168 -12.49 -5.30 -2.80
N GLN A 169 -11.78 -4.35 -3.42
CA GLN A 169 -11.21 -4.46 -4.78
C GLN A 169 -9.68 -4.56 -4.78
N LEU A 170 -9.09 -5.27 -3.81
CA LEU A 170 -7.64 -5.31 -3.61
C LEU A 170 -6.87 -6.02 -4.75
N ASN A 171 -7.51 -6.96 -5.45
CA ASN A 171 -6.88 -7.73 -6.53
C ASN A 171 -7.01 -7.06 -7.92
N VAL A 172 -7.51 -5.83 -7.97
CA VAL A 172 -7.83 -5.15 -9.22
C VAL A 172 -6.63 -4.30 -9.66
N PRO A 173 -6.21 -4.41 -10.93
CA PRO A 173 -5.09 -3.62 -11.42
C PRO A 173 -5.47 -2.15 -11.50
N SER A 174 -4.44 -1.30 -11.46
CA SER A 174 -4.61 0.15 -11.53
C SER A 174 -3.48 0.81 -12.32
N THR A 175 -3.77 2.00 -12.83
CA THR A 175 -2.78 2.85 -13.50
C THR A 175 -2.58 4.12 -12.70
N VAL A 176 -1.33 4.54 -12.50
CA VAL A 176 -0.96 5.82 -11.91
C VAL A 176 -0.27 6.67 -12.97
N LYS A 177 -0.86 7.81 -13.31
CA LYS A 177 -0.21 8.85 -14.11
C LYS A 177 0.36 9.92 -13.18
N VAL A 178 1.62 10.27 -13.35
CA VAL A 178 2.27 11.35 -12.59
C VAL A 178 2.43 12.57 -13.49
N VAL A 179 1.95 13.72 -13.02
CA VAL A 179 2.14 15.03 -13.65
C VAL A 179 3.20 15.78 -12.83
N PRO A 180 4.49 15.68 -13.23
CA PRO A 180 5.58 16.31 -12.49
C PRO A 180 5.51 17.85 -12.58
N PHE A 181 6.12 18.51 -11.60
CA PHE A 181 6.36 19.95 -11.70
C PHE A 181 7.51 20.23 -12.68
N GLY A 182 7.28 21.13 -13.64
CA GLY A 182 8.30 21.55 -14.60
C GLY A 182 8.90 20.39 -15.40
N LYS A 183 10.21 20.17 -15.24
CA LYS A 183 10.98 19.13 -15.94
C LYS A 183 11.40 17.96 -15.05
N TRP A 184 10.82 17.83 -13.86
CA TRP A 184 11.17 16.73 -12.96
C TRP A 184 10.97 15.37 -13.61
N LYS A 185 11.89 14.46 -13.29
CA LYS A 185 11.86 13.07 -13.68
C LYS A 185 11.03 12.28 -12.68
N VAL A 186 10.50 11.13 -13.08
CA VAL A 186 9.69 10.25 -12.22
C VAL A 186 10.40 8.90 -12.10
N ALA A 187 10.63 8.46 -10.86
CA ALA A 187 11.15 7.15 -10.53
C ALA A 187 10.18 6.38 -9.64
N THR A 188 9.96 5.10 -9.98
CA THR A 188 9.21 4.13 -9.19
C THR A 188 9.62 2.72 -9.64
N GLY A 189 9.37 1.71 -8.81
CA GLY A 189 9.51 0.30 -9.18
C GLY A 189 8.35 -0.24 -10.02
N LEU A 190 7.29 0.55 -10.25
CA LEU A 190 6.18 0.11 -11.09
C LEU A 190 6.57 0.05 -12.57
N PRO A 191 6.11 -0.98 -13.32
CA PRO A 191 6.30 -1.03 -14.76
C PRO A 191 5.57 0.12 -15.45
N LYS A 192 6.23 0.69 -16.47
CA LYS A 192 5.65 1.74 -17.32
C LYS A 192 4.52 1.18 -18.18
N VAL A 193 3.51 2.00 -18.43
CA VAL A 193 2.50 1.74 -19.45
C VAL A 193 3.07 2.12 -20.81
N GLU A 194 3.12 1.15 -21.73
CA GLU A 194 3.68 1.36 -23.07
C GLU A 194 2.98 2.50 -23.82
N GLY A 195 3.77 3.34 -24.49
CA GLY A 195 3.26 4.49 -25.26
C GLY A 195 2.72 5.65 -24.42
N GLN A 196 2.78 5.59 -23.09
CA GLN A 196 2.27 6.65 -22.20
C GLN A 196 3.38 7.26 -21.34
N THR A 197 3.50 8.58 -21.40
CA THR A 197 4.47 9.34 -20.59
C THR A 197 4.06 9.36 -19.12
N ASN A 198 4.99 9.00 -18.23
CA ASN A 198 4.82 9.00 -16.77
C ASN A 198 3.56 8.27 -16.29
N ALA A 199 3.17 7.20 -16.99
CA ALA A 199 2.09 6.32 -16.59
C ALA A 199 2.66 4.96 -16.20
N PHE A 200 2.19 4.43 -15.08
CA PHE A 200 2.71 3.22 -14.45
C PHE A 200 1.57 2.30 -14.06
N ARG A 201 1.78 0.99 -14.15
CA ARG A 201 0.76 -0.02 -13.89
C ARG A 201 1.11 -0.84 -12.66
N ALA A 202 0.12 -1.05 -11.80
CA ALA A 202 0.20 -2.04 -10.73
C ALA A 202 -0.83 -3.14 -10.98
N GLU A 203 -0.45 -4.40 -10.80
CA GLU A 203 -1.35 -5.54 -11.02
C GLU A 203 -2.40 -5.71 -9.91
N ASN A 204 -2.13 -5.17 -8.73
CA ASN A 204 -3.04 -5.21 -7.58
C ASN A 204 -2.66 -4.15 -6.53
N PHE A 205 -3.41 -4.13 -5.43
CA PHE A 205 -3.17 -3.29 -4.27
C PHE A 205 -1.77 -3.51 -3.69
N ASP A 206 -1.34 -4.74 -3.43
CA ASP A 206 -0.06 -4.97 -2.77
C ASP A 206 1.11 -4.38 -3.58
N VAL A 207 1.13 -4.60 -4.89
CA VAL A 207 2.15 -4.02 -5.78
C VAL A 207 2.10 -2.49 -5.82
N LEU A 208 0.90 -1.90 -5.90
CA LEU A 208 0.76 -0.43 -5.92
C LEU A 208 1.26 0.18 -4.62
N TYR A 209 0.86 -0.36 -3.48
CA TYR A 209 1.12 0.22 -2.17
C TYR A 209 2.53 -0.08 -1.64
N ASP A 210 3.24 -1.03 -2.25
CA ASP A 210 4.65 -1.33 -2.01
C ASP A 210 5.62 -0.61 -2.96
N SER A 211 5.10 0.18 -3.91
CA SER A 211 5.90 0.89 -4.91
C SER A 211 5.88 2.41 -4.71
N PRO A 212 6.78 2.99 -3.89
CA PRO A 212 6.87 4.43 -3.71
C PRO A 212 7.33 5.14 -4.99
N PHE A 213 7.21 6.46 -4.97
CA PHE A 213 7.64 7.34 -6.04
C PHE A 213 8.61 8.40 -5.53
N GLU A 214 9.60 8.70 -6.35
CA GLU A 214 10.48 9.86 -6.25
C GLU A 214 10.32 10.70 -7.52
N VAL A 215 10.05 12.00 -7.37
CA VAL A 215 9.82 12.92 -8.48
C VAL A 215 10.64 14.18 -8.25
N GLY A 216 11.64 14.43 -9.08
CA GLY A 216 12.56 15.54 -8.87
C GLY A 216 13.62 15.64 -9.95
N ASP A 217 14.64 16.45 -9.72
CA ASP A 217 15.85 16.49 -10.55
C ASP A 217 16.99 15.65 -9.92
N TYR A 218 16.65 14.43 -9.52
CA TYR A 218 17.55 13.53 -8.82
C TYR A 218 18.74 13.07 -9.68
N LYS A 219 19.85 12.69 -9.04
CA LYS A 219 20.95 11.97 -9.69
C LYS A 219 20.63 10.48 -9.77
N GLU A 220 21.21 9.78 -10.73
CA GLU A 220 20.93 8.36 -10.92
C GLU A 220 22.12 7.60 -11.49
N ILE A 221 22.18 6.31 -11.18
CA ILE A 221 23.11 5.36 -11.79
C ILE A 221 22.42 4.00 -11.93
N SER A 222 22.75 3.26 -12.98
CA SER A 222 22.26 1.90 -13.19
C SER A 222 23.41 0.91 -13.29
N PHE A 223 23.16 -0.32 -12.89
CA PHE A 223 24.10 -1.44 -12.96
C PHE A 223 23.31 -2.75 -13.12
N ASP A 224 23.98 -3.83 -13.49
CA ASP A 224 23.36 -5.14 -13.68
C ASP A 224 23.95 -6.16 -12.71
N VAL A 225 23.10 -7.01 -12.14
CA VAL A 225 23.52 -8.21 -11.42
C VAL A 225 22.71 -9.39 -11.90
N LYS A 226 23.37 -10.41 -12.44
CA LYS A 226 22.75 -11.65 -12.94
C LYS A 226 21.66 -11.40 -14.01
N GLY A 227 21.84 -10.39 -14.87
CA GLY A 227 20.89 -10.05 -15.93
C GLY A 227 19.63 -9.34 -15.43
N LYS A 228 19.65 -8.86 -14.18
CA LYS A 228 18.61 -8.03 -13.58
C LYS A 228 19.15 -6.60 -13.47
N SER A 229 18.35 -5.65 -13.93
CA SER A 229 18.70 -4.23 -13.88
C SER A 229 18.46 -3.66 -12.48
N HIS A 230 19.44 -2.95 -11.95
CA HIS A 230 19.36 -2.22 -10.69
C HIS A 230 19.61 -0.74 -10.95
N ARG A 231 18.90 0.12 -10.23
CA ARG A 231 19.01 1.57 -10.37
C ARG A 231 19.02 2.24 -9.01
N TYR A 232 19.93 3.17 -8.81
CA TYR A 232 19.83 4.17 -7.75
C TYR A 232 19.23 5.46 -8.29
N VAL A 233 18.35 6.04 -7.49
CA VAL A 233 17.89 7.41 -7.61
C VAL A 233 18.24 8.11 -6.30
N VAL A 234 18.99 9.20 -6.39
CA VAL A 234 19.51 9.92 -5.23
C VAL A 234 19.01 11.35 -5.26
N GLU A 235 18.28 11.71 -4.22
CA GLU A 235 17.75 13.03 -3.98
C GLU A 235 18.50 13.69 -2.82
N GLY A 236 18.99 14.90 -3.07
CA GLY A 236 19.85 15.67 -2.18
C GLY A 236 21.34 15.68 -2.56
N GLU A 237 22.05 16.61 -1.94
CA GLU A 237 23.48 16.82 -2.13
C GLU A 237 24.31 16.19 -1.01
N GLY A 238 25.53 15.76 -1.34
CA GLY A 238 26.45 15.12 -0.40
C GLY A 238 27.73 14.65 -1.10
N ASP A 239 28.68 14.18 -0.31
CA ASP A 239 29.97 13.64 -0.80
C ASP A 239 29.86 12.14 -1.10
N TYR A 240 29.09 11.80 -2.14
CA TYR A 240 28.88 10.41 -2.56
C TYR A 240 29.46 10.16 -3.95
N ASP A 241 30.02 8.96 -4.12
CA ASP A 241 30.44 8.42 -5.41
C ASP A 241 29.42 7.36 -5.85
N LEU A 242 28.54 7.75 -6.78
CA LEU A 242 27.50 6.85 -7.31
C LEU A 242 28.10 5.61 -7.97
N GLN A 243 29.25 5.73 -8.64
CA GLN A 243 29.90 4.59 -9.28
C GLN A 243 30.39 3.59 -8.24
N LYS A 244 31.01 4.08 -7.17
CA LYS A 244 31.43 3.24 -6.05
C LYS A 244 30.24 2.58 -5.36
N ILE A 245 29.16 3.33 -5.11
CA ILE A 245 27.92 2.79 -4.53
C ILE A 245 27.36 1.66 -5.41
N ALA A 246 27.27 1.85 -6.73
CA ALA A 246 26.79 0.82 -7.64
C ALA A 246 27.67 -0.44 -7.61
N VAL A 247 29.00 -0.28 -7.65
CA VAL A 247 29.97 -1.39 -7.59
C VAL A 247 29.85 -2.17 -6.29
N ASP A 248 29.77 -1.49 -5.15
CA ASP A 248 29.71 -2.16 -3.85
C ASP A 248 28.33 -2.79 -3.60
N THR A 249 27.25 -2.15 -4.04
CA THR A 249 25.90 -2.71 -3.96
C THR A 249 25.76 -3.96 -4.83
N ALA A 250 26.37 -3.96 -6.03
CA ALA A 250 26.38 -5.14 -6.90
C ALA A 250 27.00 -6.35 -6.19
N LYS A 251 28.14 -6.18 -5.50
CA LYS A 251 28.77 -7.26 -4.71
C LYS A 251 27.84 -7.78 -3.60
N ILE A 252 27.13 -6.88 -2.90
CA ILE A 252 26.17 -7.27 -1.85
C ILE A 252 25.04 -8.11 -2.44
N ILE A 253 24.47 -7.69 -3.58
CA ILE A 253 23.39 -8.42 -4.25
C ILE A 253 23.90 -9.78 -4.76
N GLU A 254 25.13 -9.86 -5.27
CA GLU A 254 25.74 -11.13 -5.69
C GLU A 254 25.89 -12.12 -4.52
N GLU A 255 26.28 -11.66 -3.33
CA GLU A 255 26.29 -12.50 -2.13
C GLU A 255 24.88 -12.94 -1.74
N GLY A 256 23.90 -12.04 -1.79
CA GLY A 256 22.48 -12.38 -1.60
C GLY A 256 22.02 -13.49 -2.57
N TYR A 257 22.37 -13.37 -3.85
CA TYR A 257 22.09 -14.38 -4.85
C TYR A 257 22.77 -15.73 -4.52
N LYS A 258 24.02 -15.74 -4.04
CA LYS A 258 24.70 -16.98 -3.63
C LYS A 258 23.99 -17.67 -2.46
N ILE A 259 23.40 -16.90 -1.55
CA ILE A 259 22.67 -17.42 -0.38
C ILE A 259 21.31 -17.99 -0.79
N PHE A 260 20.53 -17.25 -1.59
CA PHE A 260 19.13 -17.59 -1.87
C PHE A 260 18.90 -18.32 -3.20
N GLY A 261 19.87 -18.27 -4.12
CA GLY A 261 19.83 -18.91 -5.43
C GLY A 261 19.02 -18.17 -6.50
N ASP A 262 18.33 -17.09 -6.16
CA ASP A 262 17.49 -16.31 -7.08
C ASP A 262 17.39 -14.83 -6.69
N LEU A 263 17.03 -13.98 -7.66
CA LEU A 263 16.62 -12.58 -7.47
C LEU A 263 15.13 -12.47 -7.87
N PRO A 264 14.19 -12.43 -6.91
CA PRO A 264 12.75 -12.59 -7.16
C PRO A 264 12.08 -11.30 -7.68
N TYR A 265 12.72 -10.63 -8.65
CA TYR A 265 12.26 -9.39 -9.28
C TYR A 265 12.80 -9.30 -10.72
N ASN A 266 12.22 -8.44 -11.54
CA ASN A 266 12.70 -8.18 -12.91
C ASN A 266 13.74 -7.06 -12.94
N ASP A 267 13.50 -6.02 -12.16
CA ASP A 267 14.37 -4.89 -11.93
C ASP A 267 14.20 -4.40 -10.49
N TYR A 268 15.14 -3.60 -10.00
CA TYR A 268 15.11 -3.09 -8.63
C TYR A 268 15.53 -1.62 -8.59
N LEU A 269 14.70 -0.79 -7.94
CA LEU A 269 14.96 0.62 -7.72
C LEU A 269 15.31 0.87 -6.25
N PHE A 270 16.47 1.49 -6.02
CA PHE A 270 16.84 2.08 -4.74
C PHE A 270 16.54 3.58 -4.77
N ILE A 271 15.65 4.04 -3.90
CA ILE A 271 15.39 5.47 -3.68
C ILE A 271 16.16 5.91 -2.44
N LEU A 272 17.13 6.81 -2.61
CA LEU A 272 17.97 7.32 -1.54
C LEU A 272 17.73 8.82 -1.36
N ASN A 273 17.06 9.18 -0.26
CA ASN A 273 16.86 10.56 0.16
C ASN A 273 17.89 10.95 1.22
N LEU A 274 18.75 11.93 0.93
CA LEU A 274 19.88 12.32 1.82
C LEU A 274 19.51 13.31 2.93
N ARG A 275 18.26 13.80 2.95
CA ARG A 275 17.73 14.73 3.96
C ARG A 275 16.90 14.06 5.04
N GLY A 276 16.52 12.79 4.83
CA GLY A 276 15.64 12.03 5.72
C GLY A 276 16.38 11.17 6.75
N GLY A 277 15.65 10.65 7.73
CA GLY A 277 16.14 9.66 8.69
C GLY A 277 15.41 8.32 8.55
N GLY A 278 16.17 7.21 8.62
CA GLY A 278 15.66 5.84 8.59
C GLY A 278 15.66 5.17 7.21
N GLY A 279 15.28 3.90 7.17
CA GLY A 279 15.16 3.06 5.97
C GLY A 279 14.18 1.91 6.21
N LEU A 280 13.59 1.38 5.14
CA LEU A 280 12.78 0.16 5.13
C LEU A 280 13.24 -0.74 3.99
#